data_AF-A0A1V5PXJ3-F1
#
_entry.id   AF-A0A1V5PXJ3-F1
#
_cell.length_a   1.000
_cell.length_b   1.000
_cell.length_c   1.000
_cell.angle_alpha   90.00
_cell.angle_beta   90.00
_cell.angle_gamma   90.00
#
_symmetry.space_group_name_H-M   'P 1'
#
loop_
_entity.id
_entity.type
_entity.pdbx_description
1 polymer ?
#
loop_
_entity_poly.entity_id
_entity_poly.type
_entity_poly.pdbx_seq_one_letter_code
_entity_poly.pdbx_strand_id
1 'polypeptide(L)'
;MDLKKGYAVSVYNYKNKTGMFEPGSYLVEFYFNDIQKLKKTFVIMEPQMKVASIELASAINKDYSPAQKKEKFSQIETVFACVNFNYLIKGNTILAKWYDSASGSLLMDSSYKIGNSAYISTYIPFGLQNDKGILSPGNYRVEIYINDNLSAEKTFEVEQTEIKISHFTRQQKYKLENPSISFAVPDDWKTVKLDLKEGTQIQIVPPSDNMEIGYMMMIRNDAANTPKENYNNISEGIIEPFLKVKKAAVSLDDAYQYTSPDGNNFDIIIKGFTDKENNEWRMPFCFFTNNNDLYIFYGIVNYSMFASESDEIFTTIIDSIQF
;
A
#
# COMPACT_ATOMS: atom_id res chain seq x y z
N MET A 1 19.36 10.82 59.20
CA MET A 1 18.42 9.73 59.49
C MET A 1 18.46 9.51 60.99
N ASP A 2 17.45 9.99 61.73
CA ASP A 2 17.40 9.91 63.20
C ASP A 2 16.91 8.50 63.58
N LEU A 3 17.84 7.58 63.86
CA LEU A 3 17.58 6.17 64.22
C LEU A 3 17.07 6.07 65.67
N LYS A 4 15.93 6.67 65.99
CA LYS A 4 15.37 6.69 67.37
C LYS A 4 14.60 5.44 67.79
N LYS A 5 14.47 4.45 66.91
CA LYS A 5 13.91 3.12 67.19
C LYS A 5 14.70 2.16 66.32
N GLY A 6 15.39 1.16 66.87
CA GLY A 6 16.48 0.37 66.26
C GLY A 6 16.14 -0.47 65.01
N TYR A 7 15.53 0.15 64.00
CA TYR A 7 15.26 -0.41 62.69
C TYR A 7 16.23 0.22 61.70
N ALA A 8 17.11 -0.60 61.13
CA ALA A 8 17.89 -0.23 59.96
C ALA A 8 17.06 -0.49 58.70
N VAL A 9 16.84 0.54 57.89
CA VAL A 9 16.19 0.41 56.59
C VAL A 9 17.26 0.61 55.52
N SER A 10 17.43 -0.39 54.66
CA SER A 10 18.21 -0.26 53.43
C SER A 10 17.23 -0.07 52.27
N VAL A 11 17.44 0.98 51.49
CA VAL A 11 16.67 1.24 50.26
C VAL A 11 17.61 1.03 49.09
N TYR A 12 17.33 0.00 48.29
CA TYR A 12 18.01 -0.18 47.02
C TYR A 12 17.29 0.63 45.95
N ASN A 13 17.80 1.82 45.66
CA ASN A 13 17.33 2.66 44.57
C ASN A 13 17.96 2.18 43.26
N TYR A 14 17.23 1.33 42.54
CA TYR A 14 17.66 0.84 41.24
C TYR A 14 17.60 1.96 40.20
N LYS A 15 18.76 2.44 39.75
CA LYS A 15 18.88 3.41 38.65
C LYS A 15 19.22 2.67 37.36
N ASN A 16 18.22 2.07 36.71
CA ASN A 16 18.34 1.69 35.31
C ASN A 16 17.62 2.71 34.41
N LYS A 17 17.82 2.61 33.09
CA LYS A 17 17.20 3.53 32.12
C LYS A 17 15.66 3.45 32.09
N THR A 18 15.05 2.39 32.61
CA THR A 18 13.59 2.15 32.53
C THR A 18 12.85 2.44 33.84
N GLY A 19 13.57 2.67 34.95
CA GLY A 19 12.98 2.88 36.28
C GLY A 19 12.33 1.63 36.91
N MET A 20 12.54 0.43 36.35
CA MET A 20 11.94 -0.82 36.84
C MET A 20 12.98 -1.91 37.07
N PHE A 21 12.75 -2.71 38.11
CA PHE A 21 13.50 -3.95 38.32
C PHE A 21 13.11 -4.99 37.27
N GLU A 22 14.08 -5.76 36.80
CA GLU A 22 13.80 -6.89 35.92
C GLU A 22 13.04 -7.98 36.69
N PRO A 23 12.07 -8.67 36.07
CA PRO A 23 11.45 -9.84 36.68
C PRO A 23 12.49 -10.91 37.03
N GLY A 24 12.35 -11.53 38.20
CA GLY A 24 13.29 -12.56 38.63
C GLY A 24 13.30 -12.82 40.12
N SER A 25 14.11 -13.80 40.51
CA SER A 25 14.38 -14.14 41.90
C SER A 25 15.54 -13.31 42.41
N TYR A 26 15.27 -12.49 43.41
CA TYR A 26 16.22 -11.63 44.06
C TYR A 26 16.56 -12.15 45.43
N LEU A 27 17.75 -11.75 45.87
CA LEU A 27 18.29 -12.12 47.14
C LEU A 27 18.78 -10.92 47.90
N VAL A 28 18.36 -10.82 49.15
CA VAL A 28 18.93 -9.88 50.12
C VAL A 28 19.67 -10.66 51.20
N GLU A 29 20.92 -10.29 51.42
CA GLU A 29 21.80 -10.83 52.47
C GLU A 29 22.15 -9.70 53.45
N PHE A 30 22.08 -10.02 54.74
CA PHE A 30 22.38 -9.08 55.82
C PHE A 30 23.61 -9.56 56.56
N TYR A 31 24.64 -8.72 56.63
CA TYR A 31 25.91 -9.00 57.27
C TYR A 31 26.09 -8.15 58.53
N PHE A 32 26.72 -8.72 59.55
CA PHE A 32 27.18 -8.00 60.74
C PHE A 32 28.61 -8.42 61.05
N ASN A 33 29.54 -7.46 61.05
CA ASN A 33 30.99 -7.69 61.14
C ASN A 33 31.46 -8.76 60.15
N ASP A 34 31.10 -8.60 58.87
CA ASP A 34 31.44 -9.50 57.76
C ASP A 34 30.91 -10.95 57.90
N ILE A 35 30.07 -11.22 58.90
CA ILE A 35 29.40 -12.51 59.08
C ILE A 35 27.95 -12.39 58.61
N GLN A 36 27.56 -13.19 57.63
CA GLN A 36 26.16 -13.27 57.16
C GLN A 36 25.25 -13.72 58.30
N LYS A 37 24.23 -12.92 58.62
CA LYS A 37 23.26 -13.18 59.70
C LYS A 37 21.90 -13.60 59.19
N LEU A 38 21.48 -13.05 58.05
CA LEU A 38 20.17 -13.34 57.47
C LEU A 38 20.26 -13.35 55.95
N LYS A 39 19.44 -14.19 55.33
CA LYS A 39 19.27 -14.29 53.90
C LYS A 39 17.79 -14.41 53.61
N LYS A 40 17.26 -13.62 52.68
CA LYS A 40 15.86 -13.69 52.27
C LYS A 40 15.75 -13.54 50.76
N THR A 41 14.97 -14.42 50.15
CA THR A 41 14.64 -14.34 48.73
C THR A 41 13.30 -13.64 48.55
N PHE A 42 13.16 -12.91 47.45
CA PHE A 42 11.88 -12.39 46.99
C PHE A 42 11.82 -12.47 45.46
N VAL A 43 10.61 -12.48 44.90
CA VAL A 43 10.42 -12.57 43.46
C VAL A 43 9.77 -11.30 42.98
N ILE A 44 10.33 -10.72 41.93
CA ILE A 44 9.67 -9.68 41.14
C ILE A 44 9.00 -10.40 39.98
N MET A 45 7.67 -10.36 39.96
CA MET A 45 6.90 -11.06 38.93
C MET A 45 7.02 -10.33 37.58
N GLU A 46 6.92 -11.09 36.50
CA GLU A 46 6.82 -10.49 35.17
C GLU A 46 5.51 -9.71 35.05
N PRO A 47 5.54 -8.43 34.60
CA PRO A 47 4.32 -7.67 34.44
C PRO A 47 3.42 -8.28 33.35
N GLN A 48 2.13 -7.94 33.38
CA GLN A 48 1.23 -8.31 32.29
C GLN A 48 1.36 -7.30 31.14
N MET A 49 1.60 -7.80 29.93
CA MET A 49 1.52 -7.03 28.71
C MET A 49 0.06 -6.66 28.40
N LYS A 50 -0.19 -5.39 28.07
CA LYS A 50 -1.51 -4.84 27.73
C LYS A 50 -1.39 -3.80 26.64
N VAL A 51 -2.41 -3.70 25.80
CA VAL A 51 -2.59 -2.54 24.92
C VAL A 51 -2.92 -1.33 25.79
N ALA A 52 -2.06 -0.31 25.75
CA ALA A 52 -2.29 0.96 26.43
C ALA A 52 -3.18 1.89 25.60
N SER A 53 -2.98 1.93 24.29
CA SER A 53 -3.82 2.70 23.36
C SER A 53 -3.67 2.20 21.91
N ILE A 54 -4.68 2.46 21.09
CA ILE A 54 -4.61 2.32 19.62
C ILE A 54 -4.88 3.70 19.03
N GLU A 55 -3.95 4.19 18.22
CA GLU A 55 -4.10 5.44 17.49
C GLU A 55 -3.97 5.16 15.99
N LEU A 56 -4.92 5.69 15.21
CA LEU A 56 -4.92 5.53 13.75
C LEU A 56 -4.23 6.72 13.09
N ALA A 57 -3.45 6.48 12.05
CA ALA A 57 -2.72 7.52 11.33
C ALA A 57 -2.47 7.17 9.84
N SER A 58 -2.31 8.17 8.98
CA SER A 58 -1.87 7.99 7.58
C SER A 58 -0.34 7.94 7.42
N ALA A 59 0.39 8.29 8.48
CA ALA A 59 1.85 8.26 8.51
C ALA A 59 2.37 8.01 9.93
N ILE A 60 3.54 7.39 10.00
CA ILE A 60 4.22 7.03 11.25
C ILE A 60 5.59 7.70 11.36
N ASN A 61 6.01 7.99 12.58
CA ASN A 61 7.34 8.49 12.89
C ASN A 61 8.39 7.36 12.85
N LYS A 62 9.67 7.72 12.98
CA LYS A 62 10.78 6.74 13.01
C LYS A 62 10.72 5.78 14.19
N ASP A 63 10.08 6.18 15.29
CA ASP A 63 9.85 5.36 16.48
C ASP A 63 8.52 4.60 16.43
N TYR A 64 7.86 4.61 15.26
CA TYR A 64 6.55 4.00 15.00
C TYR A 64 5.36 4.62 15.74
N SER A 65 5.57 5.74 16.43
CA SER A 65 4.46 6.54 16.95
C SER A 65 3.68 7.20 15.80
N PRO A 66 2.38 7.50 15.98
CA PRO A 66 1.58 8.13 14.95
C PRO A 66 2.00 9.59 14.65
N ALA A 67 2.21 9.92 13.37
CA ALA A 67 2.56 11.28 12.93
C ALA A 67 1.34 12.08 12.45
N GLN A 68 0.46 11.47 11.65
CA GLN A 68 -0.74 12.10 11.07
C GLN A 68 -2.02 11.40 11.55
N LYS A 69 -2.40 11.67 12.81
CA LYS A 69 -3.54 11.00 13.45
C LYS A 69 -4.85 11.40 12.79
N LYS A 70 -5.70 10.40 12.50
CA LYS A 70 -7.07 10.62 12.02
C LYS A 70 -7.89 9.34 12.10
N GLU A 71 -9.20 9.51 12.07
CA GLU A 71 -10.18 8.40 12.09
C GLU A 71 -10.94 8.28 10.75
N LYS A 72 -10.63 9.18 9.81
CA LYS A 72 -11.18 9.22 8.47
C LYS A 72 -10.05 9.21 7.45
N PHE A 73 -10.16 8.34 6.46
CA PHE A 73 -9.14 8.09 5.46
C PHE A 73 -9.71 8.23 4.07
N SER A 74 -8.91 8.72 3.13
CA SER A 74 -9.25 8.60 1.71
C SER A 74 -9.02 7.18 1.23
N GLN A 75 -9.58 6.85 0.07
CA GLN A 75 -9.55 5.49 -0.45
C GLN A 75 -8.14 5.01 -0.83
N ILE A 76 -7.22 5.92 -1.14
CA ILE A 76 -5.85 5.60 -1.59
C ILE A 76 -4.81 5.62 -0.46
N GLU A 77 -5.22 5.96 0.76
CA GLU A 77 -4.29 6.07 1.88
C GLU A 77 -3.99 4.73 2.53
N THR A 78 -2.75 4.61 3.02
CA THR A 78 -2.41 3.54 3.97
C THR A 78 -2.92 3.92 5.35
N VAL A 79 -3.61 3.00 6.01
CA VAL A 79 -4.11 3.15 7.38
C VAL A 79 -3.14 2.45 8.33
N PHE A 80 -2.53 3.18 9.24
CA PHE A 80 -1.68 2.60 10.29
C PHE A 80 -2.43 2.54 11.62
N ALA A 81 -2.57 1.34 12.20
CA ALA A 81 -2.88 1.16 13.59
C ALA A 81 -1.59 1.18 14.43
N CYS A 82 -1.32 2.32 15.07
CA CYS A 82 -0.19 2.50 15.96
C CYS A 82 -0.60 2.03 17.36
N VAL A 83 -0.23 0.80 17.71
CA VAL A 83 -0.62 0.18 18.98
C VAL A 83 0.46 0.43 20.01
N ASN A 84 0.15 1.22 21.04
CA ASN A 84 1.03 1.43 22.17
C ASN A 84 0.83 0.32 23.19
N PHE A 85 1.90 -0.37 23.57
CA PHE A 85 1.90 -1.36 24.64
C PHE A 85 2.61 -0.80 25.86
N ASN A 86 2.14 -1.16 27.06
CA ASN A 86 2.81 -0.80 28.30
C ASN A 86 4.23 -1.39 28.39
N TYR A 87 4.38 -2.65 27.95
CA TYR A 87 5.61 -3.42 27.88
C TYR A 87 5.54 -4.39 26.70
N LEU A 88 6.70 -4.82 26.21
CA LEU A 88 6.84 -5.97 25.33
C LEU A 88 7.47 -7.12 26.12
N ILE A 89 6.93 -8.32 25.98
CA ILE A 89 7.42 -9.50 26.71
C ILE A 89 7.77 -10.60 25.72
N LYS A 90 9.01 -11.07 25.79
CA LYS A 90 9.53 -12.11 24.90
C LYS A 90 8.63 -13.34 24.89
N GLY A 91 8.38 -13.87 23.70
CA GLY A 91 7.59 -15.08 23.50
C GLY A 91 6.10 -14.83 23.29
N ASN A 92 5.57 -13.66 23.67
CA ASN A 92 4.22 -13.27 23.28
C ASN A 92 4.13 -13.00 21.78
N THR A 93 2.94 -13.23 21.23
CA THR A 93 2.59 -12.92 19.85
C THR A 93 1.48 -11.88 19.85
N ILE A 94 1.64 -10.87 19.00
CA ILE A 94 0.63 -9.86 18.72
C ILE A 94 0.06 -10.17 17.34
N LEU A 95 -1.26 -10.11 17.20
CA LEU A 95 -1.95 -10.32 15.93
C LEU A 95 -2.91 -9.15 15.70
N ALA A 96 -2.77 -8.47 14.57
CA ALA A 96 -3.70 -7.44 14.12
C ALA A 96 -4.56 -8.01 12.99
N LYS A 97 -5.88 -7.88 13.12
CA LYS A 97 -6.85 -8.31 12.10
C LYS A 97 -7.70 -7.12 11.66
N TRP A 98 -7.83 -6.94 10.35
CA TRP A 98 -8.56 -5.84 9.75
C TRP A 98 -9.84 -6.34 9.10
N TYR A 99 -10.93 -5.62 9.33
CA TYR A 99 -12.25 -6.02 8.86
C TYR A 99 -12.96 -4.87 8.17
N ASP A 100 -13.69 -5.19 7.12
CA ASP A 100 -14.81 -4.37 6.64
C ASP A 100 -15.98 -4.58 7.61
N SER A 101 -16.42 -3.49 8.25
CA SER A 101 -17.48 -3.57 9.27
C SER A 101 -18.86 -3.83 8.68
N ALA A 102 -19.11 -3.49 7.41
CA ALA A 102 -20.40 -3.68 6.77
C ALA A 102 -20.63 -5.16 6.41
N SER A 103 -19.62 -5.79 5.80
CA SER A 103 -19.70 -7.22 5.43
C SER A 103 -19.25 -8.16 6.56
N GLY A 104 -18.48 -7.65 7.53
CA GLY A 104 -17.82 -8.47 8.55
C GLY A 104 -16.63 -9.27 8.00
N SER A 105 -16.24 -9.04 6.75
CA SER A 105 -15.19 -9.81 6.08
C SER A 105 -13.80 -9.42 6.60
N LEU A 106 -12.96 -10.43 6.85
CA LEU A 106 -11.54 -10.22 7.13
C LEU A 106 -10.85 -9.76 5.85
N LEU A 107 -10.18 -8.62 5.92
CA LEU A 107 -9.43 -8.04 4.80
C LEU A 107 -7.99 -8.53 4.80
N MET A 108 -7.35 -8.47 5.96
CA MET A 108 -5.99 -8.94 6.16
C MET A 108 -5.71 -9.21 7.64
N ASP A 109 -4.67 -9.99 7.90
CA ASP A 109 -4.08 -10.10 9.23
C ASP A 109 -2.55 -10.02 9.18
N SER A 110 -1.95 -9.70 10.32
CA SER A 110 -0.50 -9.58 10.46
C SER A 110 -0.09 -9.96 11.87
N SER A 111 0.95 -10.79 11.98
CA SER A 111 1.47 -11.27 13.26
C SER A 111 2.87 -10.73 13.56
N TYR A 112 3.12 -10.44 14.83
CA TYR A 112 4.42 -9.99 15.33
C TYR A 112 4.80 -10.79 16.57
N LYS A 113 5.88 -11.56 16.48
CA LYS A 113 6.43 -12.32 17.60
C LYS A 113 7.50 -11.51 18.32
N ILE A 114 7.33 -11.33 19.63
CA ILE A 114 8.25 -10.54 20.43
C ILE A 114 9.53 -11.33 20.71
N GLY A 115 10.64 -10.90 20.11
CA GLY A 115 11.95 -11.55 20.26
C GLY A 115 12.66 -11.23 21.57
N ASN A 116 12.47 -10.01 22.10
CA ASN A 116 13.11 -9.51 23.32
C ASN A 116 12.09 -8.74 24.17
N SER A 117 12.19 -8.89 25.50
CA SER A 117 11.37 -8.10 26.42
C SER A 117 11.86 -6.65 26.45
N ALA A 118 10.92 -5.70 26.47
CA ALA A 118 11.17 -4.29 26.67
C ALA A 118 10.18 -3.76 27.72
N TYR A 119 10.70 -3.38 28.89
CA TYR A 119 9.89 -2.88 30.00
C TYR A 119 9.70 -1.36 29.92
N ILE A 120 9.36 -0.87 28.72
CA ILE A 120 9.03 0.52 28.42
C ILE A 120 7.84 0.57 27.45
N SER A 121 7.10 1.67 27.48
CA SER A 121 6.02 1.91 26.52
C SER A 121 6.58 1.90 25.11
N THR A 122 5.99 1.10 24.22
CA THR A 122 6.50 0.90 22.86
C THR A 122 5.35 0.83 21.87
N TYR A 123 5.47 1.56 20.76
CA TYR A 123 4.56 1.47 19.63
C TYR A 123 4.95 0.34 18.69
N ILE A 124 3.96 -0.42 18.23
CA ILE A 124 4.09 -1.35 17.10
C ILE A 124 3.03 -0.96 16.07
N PRO A 125 3.42 -0.62 14.83
CA PRO A 125 2.49 -0.22 13.79
C PRO A 125 2.04 -1.45 12.99
N PHE A 126 0.75 -1.50 12.67
CA PHE A 126 0.20 -2.43 11.69
C PHE A 126 -0.43 -1.61 10.57
N GLY A 127 -0.08 -1.91 9.32
CA GLY A 127 -0.59 -1.18 8.16
C GLY A 127 -1.69 -1.98 7.46
N LEU A 128 -2.77 -1.29 7.09
CA LEU A 128 -3.72 -1.71 6.07
C LEU A 128 -3.49 -0.87 4.83
N GLN A 129 -3.10 -1.54 3.76
CA GLN A 129 -3.08 -1.00 2.41
C GLN A 129 -3.86 -1.99 1.54
N ASN A 130 -4.75 -1.52 0.67
CA ASN A 130 -5.45 -2.44 -0.22
C ASN A 130 -4.46 -3.01 -1.26
N ASP A 131 -4.45 -4.32 -1.45
CA ASP A 131 -3.72 -4.99 -2.53
C ASP A 131 -4.15 -4.51 -3.94
N LYS A 132 -5.35 -3.92 -4.04
CA LYS A 132 -5.94 -3.31 -5.27
C LYS A 132 -5.85 -1.77 -5.31
N GLY A 133 -5.11 -1.15 -4.40
CA GLY A 133 -4.81 0.29 -4.44
C GLY A 133 -5.85 1.23 -3.85
N ILE A 134 -7.11 0.80 -3.73
CA ILE A 134 -8.22 1.66 -3.29
C ILE A 134 -9.11 0.93 -2.28
N LEU A 135 -9.17 1.36 -1.03
CA LEU A 135 -10.19 0.90 -0.09
C LEU A 135 -11.57 1.39 -0.52
N SER A 136 -12.57 0.50 -0.47
CA SER A 136 -13.96 0.90 -0.69
C SER A 136 -14.40 1.90 0.38
N PRO A 137 -15.27 2.87 0.08
CA PRO A 137 -15.81 3.74 1.10
C PRO A 137 -16.63 2.92 2.11
N GLY A 138 -16.54 3.27 3.39
CA GLY A 138 -17.29 2.58 4.43
C GLY A 138 -16.62 2.59 5.79
N ASN A 139 -17.19 1.83 6.71
CA ASN A 139 -16.68 1.68 8.07
C ASN A 139 -15.84 0.41 8.17
N TYR A 140 -14.73 0.51 8.89
CA TYR A 140 -13.76 -0.54 9.07
C TYR A 140 -13.38 -0.67 10.53
N ARG A 141 -12.79 -1.80 10.91
CA ARG A 141 -12.21 -1.97 12.24
C ARG A 141 -10.92 -2.76 12.21
N VAL A 142 -10.05 -2.46 13.17
CA VAL A 142 -8.89 -3.26 13.49
C VAL A 142 -9.06 -3.86 14.88
N GLU A 143 -8.77 -5.15 15.01
CA GLU A 143 -8.76 -5.90 16.25
C GLU A 143 -7.34 -6.33 16.58
N ILE A 144 -6.91 -6.11 17.82
CA ILE A 144 -5.58 -6.46 18.32
C ILE A 144 -5.68 -7.58 19.34
N TYR A 145 -4.97 -8.67 19.07
CA TYR A 145 -4.91 -9.85 19.89
C TYR A 145 -3.52 -10.00 20.52
N ILE A 146 -3.47 -10.45 21.77
CA ILE A 146 -2.24 -10.88 22.46
C ILE A 146 -2.40 -12.36 22.79
N ASN A 147 -1.55 -13.22 22.23
CA ASN A 147 -1.63 -14.67 22.36
C ASN A 147 -3.06 -15.19 22.10
N ASP A 148 -3.61 -14.83 20.94
CA ASP A 148 -4.95 -15.19 20.46
C ASP A 148 -6.13 -14.68 21.30
N ASN A 149 -5.89 -13.86 22.33
CA ASN A 149 -6.95 -13.20 23.10
C ASN A 149 -7.16 -11.77 22.61
N LEU A 150 -8.40 -11.41 22.25
CA LEU A 150 -8.75 -10.05 21.87
C LEU A 150 -8.44 -9.10 23.03
N SER A 151 -7.54 -8.14 22.80
CA SER A 151 -7.09 -7.19 23.80
C SER A 151 -7.69 -5.81 23.61
N ALA A 152 -7.90 -5.38 22.36
CA ALA A 152 -8.43 -4.06 22.03
C ALA A 152 -8.92 -4.02 20.58
N GLU A 153 -9.77 -3.05 20.27
CA GLU A 153 -10.28 -2.78 18.93
C GLU A 153 -10.39 -1.28 18.67
N LYS A 154 -10.41 -0.89 17.39
CA LYS A 154 -10.61 0.50 16.96
C LYS A 154 -11.30 0.54 15.60
N THR A 155 -12.29 1.42 15.45
CA THR A 155 -13.02 1.64 14.19
C THR A 155 -12.49 2.88 13.45
N PHE A 156 -12.71 2.92 12.14
CA PHE A 156 -12.44 4.08 11.28
C PHE A 156 -13.34 4.10 10.04
N GLU A 157 -13.35 5.23 9.36
CA GLU A 157 -14.11 5.45 8.13
C GLU A 157 -13.15 5.66 6.96
N VAL A 158 -13.45 5.04 5.82
CA VAL A 158 -12.89 5.41 4.52
C VAL A 158 -13.96 6.22 3.80
N GLU A 159 -13.65 7.47 3.51
CA GLU A 159 -14.56 8.37 2.81
C GLU A 159 -14.44 8.17 1.29
N GLN A 160 -15.56 8.30 0.58
CA GLN A 160 -15.51 8.42 -0.87
C GLN A 160 -14.73 9.69 -1.22
N THR A 161 -13.63 9.53 -1.92
CA THR A 161 -12.81 10.64 -2.41
C THR A 161 -12.77 10.60 -3.92
N GLU A 162 -12.85 11.76 -4.56
CA GLU A 162 -12.59 11.86 -6.00
C GLU A 162 -11.09 11.56 -6.20
N ILE A 163 -10.77 10.39 -6.76
CA ILE A 163 -9.39 9.92 -6.89
C ILE A 163 -8.77 10.61 -8.10
N LYS A 164 -8.28 11.83 -7.93
CA LYS A 164 -7.65 12.56 -9.05
C LYS A 164 -6.21 12.08 -9.27
N ILE A 165 -6.05 11.15 -10.20
CA ILE A 165 -4.74 10.65 -10.67
C ILE A 165 -4.39 11.16 -12.08
N SER A 166 -5.27 11.97 -12.68
CA SER A 166 -5.19 12.51 -14.04
C SER A 166 -4.57 13.91 -14.13
N HIS A 167 -3.82 14.34 -13.11
CA HIS A 167 -3.21 15.68 -13.13
C HIS A 167 -2.05 15.76 -14.14
N PHE A 168 -2.00 16.81 -14.95
CA PHE A 168 -0.89 17.11 -15.88
C PHE A 168 -0.27 18.49 -15.61
N THR A 169 -0.37 18.96 -14.37
CA THR A 169 -0.06 20.35 -13.99
C THR A 169 1.43 20.67 -14.05
N ARG A 170 2.32 19.68 -13.79
CA ARG A 170 3.78 19.87 -13.94
C ARG A 170 4.27 19.78 -15.38
N GLN A 171 3.38 19.53 -16.34
CA GLN A 171 3.72 19.36 -17.76
C GLN A 171 4.85 18.34 -17.98
N GLN A 172 4.87 17.28 -17.18
CA GLN A 172 5.84 16.20 -17.31
C GLN A 172 5.67 15.56 -18.69
N LYS A 173 6.79 15.35 -19.39
CA LYS A 173 6.82 14.69 -20.70
C LYS A 173 7.83 13.56 -20.70
N TYR A 174 7.46 12.45 -21.33
CA TYR A 174 8.41 11.43 -21.74
C TYR A 174 8.95 11.79 -23.13
N LYS A 175 10.23 11.51 -23.38
CA LYS A 175 10.88 11.68 -24.68
C LYS A 175 11.72 10.45 -24.99
N LEU A 176 11.52 9.87 -26.16
CA LEU A 176 12.39 8.86 -26.76
C LEU A 176 13.06 9.50 -27.98
N GLU A 177 14.37 9.33 -28.13
CA GLU A 177 15.12 9.94 -29.24
C GLU A 177 15.11 9.09 -30.51
N ASN A 178 15.01 7.77 -30.37
CA ASN A 178 15.01 6.84 -31.49
C ASN A 178 14.03 5.69 -31.24
N PRO A 179 12.84 5.71 -31.86
CA PRO A 179 12.31 6.80 -32.69
C PRO A 179 12.05 8.07 -31.88
N SER A 180 12.07 9.24 -32.55
CA SER A 180 11.70 10.53 -31.95
C SER A 180 10.20 10.53 -31.65
N ILE A 181 9.86 10.42 -30.37
CA ILE A 181 8.49 10.55 -29.89
C ILE A 181 8.50 11.21 -28.51
N SER A 182 7.53 12.09 -28.28
CA SER A 182 7.26 12.62 -26.95
C SER A 182 5.77 12.66 -26.65
N PHE A 183 5.41 12.48 -25.38
CA PHE A 183 4.04 12.56 -24.88
C PHE A 183 4.03 12.99 -23.41
N ALA A 184 2.92 13.56 -22.98
CA ALA A 184 2.68 13.97 -21.60
C ALA A 184 2.55 12.76 -20.68
N VAL A 185 3.00 12.88 -19.44
CA VAL A 185 2.88 11.85 -18.41
C VAL A 185 2.14 12.48 -17.23
N PRO A 186 1.16 11.80 -16.62
CA PRO A 186 0.48 12.36 -15.47
C PRO A 186 1.46 12.59 -14.31
N ASP A 187 1.12 13.58 -13.49
CA ASP A 187 1.81 14.00 -12.29
C ASP A 187 2.02 12.81 -11.33
N ASP A 188 3.25 12.60 -10.87
CA ASP A 188 3.70 11.52 -9.97
C ASP A 188 3.72 10.11 -10.57
N TRP A 189 3.37 9.97 -11.86
CA TRP A 189 3.55 8.72 -12.58
C TRP A 189 4.99 8.55 -13.03
N LYS A 190 5.43 7.29 -13.09
CA LYS A 190 6.78 6.91 -13.53
C LYS A 190 6.71 6.33 -14.94
N THR A 191 7.82 6.43 -15.66
CA THR A 191 7.98 5.76 -16.95
C THR A 191 9.12 4.75 -16.88
N VAL A 192 8.90 3.57 -17.46
CA VAL A 192 9.89 2.50 -17.53
C VAL A 192 10.02 2.05 -18.97
N LYS A 193 11.22 2.18 -19.54
CA LYS A 193 11.53 1.69 -20.89
C LYS A 193 12.08 0.27 -20.82
N LEU A 194 11.59 -0.60 -21.68
CA LEU A 194 12.05 -1.96 -21.90
C LEU A 194 12.40 -2.15 -23.38
N ASP A 195 13.63 -2.54 -23.65
CA ASP A 195 14.07 -2.92 -25.00
C ASP A 195 13.76 -4.40 -25.22
N LEU A 196 12.87 -4.70 -26.17
CA LEU A 196 12.45 -6.05 -26.54
C LEU A 196 13.11 -6.45 -27.87
N LYS A 197 13.14 -7.75 -28.15
CA LYS A 197 13.65 -8.24 -29.45
C LYS A 197 12.88 -7.68 -30.64
N GLU A 198 11.58 -7.43 -30.45
CA GLU A 198 10.64 -7.04 -31.50
C GLU A 198 10.34 -5.54 -31.49
N GLY A 199 10.97 -4.76 -30.61
CA GLY A 199 10.70 -3.32 -30.51
C GLY A 199 11.00 -2.72 -29.15
N THR A 200 10.39 -1.56 -28.88
CA THR A 200 10.50 -0.87 -27.59
C THR A 200 9.15 -0.85 -26.89
N GLN A 201 9.15 -1.07 -25.58
CA GLN A 201 7.98 -0.92 -24.73
C GLN A 201 8.24 0.16 -23.68
N ILE A 202 7.28 1.06 -23.48
CA ILE A 202 7.31 2.09 -22.45
C ILE A 202 6.10 1.87 -21.56
N GLN A 203 6.33 1.59 -20.28
CA GLN A 203 5.28 1.47 -19.28
C GLN A 203 5.10 2.82 -18.59
N ILE A 204 3.85 3.25 -18.41
CA ILE A 204 3.46 4.45 -17.67
C ILE A 204 2.79 3.94 -16.39
N VAL A 205 3.55 3.98 -15.30
CA VAL A 205 3.26 3.31 -14.03
C VAL A 205 2.63 4.32 -13.07
N PRO A 206 1.47 4.01 -12.47
CA PRO A 206 0.80 4.88 -11.51
C PRO A 206 1.66 5.11 -10.25
N PRO A 207 1.31 6.09 -9.40
CA PRO A 207 2.08 6.41 -8.19
C PRO A 207 2.16 5.27 -7.18
N SER A 208 1.25 4.28 -7.27
CA SER A 208 1.20 3.13 -6.38
C SER A 208 1.00 1.84 -7.17
N ASP A 209 1.85 0.84 -6.92
CA ASP A 209 1.96 -0.41 -7.69
C ASP A 209 0.70 -1.30 -7.60
N ASN A 210 -0.17 -1.03 -6.62
CA ASN A 210 -1.42 -1.72 -6.39
C ASN A 210 -2.62 -1.09 -7.12
N MET A 211 -2.46 0.08 -7.75
CA MET A 211 -3.54 0.68 -8.52
C MET A 211 -3.87 -0.17 -9.74
N GLU A 212 -5.13 -0.55 -9.88
CA GLU A 212 -5.65 -1.30 -11.03
C GLU A 212 -5.86 -0.42 -12.28
N ILE A 213 -4.90 0.46 -12.56
CA ILE A 213 -4.83 1.29 -13.75
C ILE A 213 -3.37 1.38 -14.22
N GLY A 214 -3.14 1.29 -15.52
CA GLY A 214 -1.80 1.48 -16.10
C GLY A 214 -1.86 1.63 -17.60
N TYR A 215 -0.85 2.27 -18.18
CA TYR A 215 -0.75 2.48 -19.62
C TYR A 215 0.59 2.02 -20.17
N MET A 216 0.60 1.71 -21.46
CA MET A 216 1.77 1.19 -22.14
C MET A 216 1.82 1.66 -23.59
N MET A 217 3.00 2.02 -24.06
CA MET A 217 3.29 2.26 -25.46
C MET A 217 4.21 1.16 -25.97
N MET A 218 3.81 0.45 -27.01
CA MET A 218 4.67 -0.46 -27.76
C MET A 218 5.00 0.14 -29.11
N ILE A 219 6.26 0.03 -29.51
CA ILE A 219 6.80 0.54 -30.77
C ILE A 219 7.40 -0.64 -31.51
N ARG A 220 6.90 -0.94 -32.71
CA ARG A 220 7.34 -2.06 -33.55
C ARG A 220 7.80 -1.56 -34.92
N ASN A 221 8.90 -2.12 -35.41
CA ASN A 221 9.53 -1.71 -36.67
C ASN A 221 8.95 -2.46 -37.89
N ASP A 222 7.66 -2.83 -37.87
CA ASP A 222 7.02 -3.68 -38.86
C ASP A 222 5.66 -3.16 -39.35
N ALA A 223 5.47 -1.83 -39.36
CA ALA A 223 4.21 -1.21 -39.81
C ALA A 223 3.82 -1.63 -41.23
N ALA A 224 4.80 -1.70 -42.15
CA ALA A 224 4.57 -2.13 -43.54
C ALA A 224 3.95 -3.54 -43.66
N ASN A 225 4.15 -4.39 -42.65
CA ASN A 225 3.64 -5.76 -42.62
C ASN A 225 2.38 -5.88 -41.75
N THR A 226 1.91 -4.79 -41.16
CA THR A 226 0.80 -4.78 -40.20
C THR A 226 -0.31 -3.84 -40.67
N PRO A 227 -1.13 -4.28 -41.66
CA PRO A 227 -2.22 -3.47 -42.17
C PRO A 227 -3.31 -3.26 -41.11
N LYS A 228 -4.10 -2.18 -41.24
CA LYS A 228 -5.06 -1.73 -40.22
C LYS A 228 -6.10 -2.79 -39.86
N GLU A 229 -6.46 -3.65 -40.80
CA GLU A 229 -7.41 -4.76 -40.60
C GLU A 229 -6.92 -5.75 -39.53
N ASN A 230 -5.62 -5.76 -39.22
CA ASN A 230 -5.04 -6.61 -38.18
C ASN A 230 -5.06 -5.97 -36.78
N TYR A 231 -5.41 -4.69 -36.62
CA TYR A 231 -5.39 -4.02 -35.31
C TYR A 231 -6.30 -4.70 -34.29
N ASN A 232 -7.46 -5.20 -34.74
CA ASN A 232 -8.35 -5.98 -33.89
C ASN A 232 -7.67 -7.25 -33.37
N ASN A 233 -7.06 -8.04 -34.25
CA ASN A 233 -6.36 -9.28 -33.87
C ASN A 233 -5.18 -9.01 -32.93
N ILE A 234 -4.48 -7.89 -33.10
CA ILE A 234 -3.40 -7.47 -32.19
C ILE A 234 -3.97 -7.14 -30.81
N SER A 235 -5.06 -6.37 -30.75
CA SER A 235 -5.74 -6.06 -29.49
C SER A 235 -6.22 -7.32 -28.77
N GLU A 236 -6.75 -8.31 -29.51
CA GLU A 236 -7.17 -9.62 -29.01
C GLU A 236 -5.99 -10.41 -28.42
N GLY A 237 -4.84 -10.42 -29.11
CA GLY A 237 -3.63 -11.07 -28.61
C GLY A 237 -3.10 -10.44 -27.31
N ILE A 238 -3.22 -9.12 -27.17
CA ILE A 238 -2.79 -8.40 -25.97
C ILE A 238 -3.76 -8.63 -24.79
N ILE A 239 -5.07 -8.66 -25.04
CA ILE A 239 -6.09 -8.81 -23.97
C ILE A 239 -6.24 -10.25 -23.48
N GLU A 240 -6.00 -11.26 -24.31
CA GLU A 240 -6.24 -12.67 -23.97
C GLU A 240 -5.55 -13.13 -22.66
N PRO A 241 -4.28 -12.79 -22.39
CA PRO A 241 -3.65 -13.10 -21.09
C PRO A 241 -4.40 -12.49 -19.90
N PHE A 242 -4.92 -11.26 -20.03
CA PHE A 242 -5.66 -10.59 -18.96
C PHE A 242 -7.02 -11.24 -18.71
N LEU A 243 -7.74 -11.63 -19.77
CA LEU A 243 -9.00 -12.34 -19.65
C LEU A 243 -8.83 -13.68 -18.92
N LYS A 244 -7.73 -14.40 -19.19
CA LYS A 244 -7.39 -15.65 -18.48
C LYS A 244 -7.16 -15.42 -16.99
N VAL A 245 -6.40 -14.37 -16.64
CA VAL A 245 -6.12 -14.01 -15.23
C VAL A 245 -7.40 -13.59 -14.50
N LYS A 246 -8.21 -12.71 -15.10
CA LYS A 246 -9.46 -12.20 -14.52
C LYS A 246 -10.63 -13.17 -14.65
N LYS A 247 -10.45 -14.28 -15.40
CA LYS A 247 -11.47 -15.30 -15.71
C LYS A 247 -12.74 -14.65 -16.27
N ALA A 248 -12.55 -13.72 -17.20
CA ALA A 248 -13.58 -12.89 -17.81
C ALA A 248 -13.71 -13.19 -19.31
N ALA A 249 -14.78 -12.68 -19.92
CA ALA A 249 -14.96 -12.64 -21.36
C ALA A 249 -15.25 -11.21 -21.81
N VAL A 250 -14.85 -10.86 -23.03
CA VAL A 250 -15.12 -9.54 -23.61
C VAL A 250 -16.63 -9.32 -23.72
N SER A 251 -17.10 -8.18 -23.23
CA SER A 251 -18.51 -7.77 -23.22
C SER A 251 -18.76 -6.46 -23.98
N LEU A 252 -17.70 -5.69 -24.27
CA LEU A 252 -17.75 -4.46 -25.06
C LEU A 252 -16.61 -4.47 -26.07
N ASP A 253 -16.94 -4.06 -27.29
CA ASP A 253 -16.01 -3.92 -28.40
C ASP A 253 -16.45 -2.72 -29.25
N ASP A 254 -15.69 -1.63 -29.17
CA ASP A 254 -15.95 -0.40 -29.91
C ASP A 254 -14.71 0.04 -30.68
N ALA A 255 -14.91 0.63 -31.86
CA ALA A 255 -13.83 1.07 -32.72
C ALA A 255 -14.20 2.35 -33.47
N TYR A 256 -13.31 3.34 -33.44
CA TYR A 256 -13.52 4.62 -34.10
C TYR A 256 -12.19 5.28 -34.47
N GLN A 257 -12.25 6.27 -35.37
CA GLN A 257 -11.11 7.12 -35.70
C GLN A 257 -11.13 8.39 -34.87
N TYR A 258 -9.95 8.78 -34.39
CA TYR A 258 -9.76 9.98 -33.60
C TYR A 258 -8.69 10.87 -34.23
N THR A 259 -8.98 12.17 -34.35
CA THR A 259 -8.01 13.16 -34.81
C THR A 259 -7.69 14.11 -33.66
N SER A 260 -6.43 14.11 -33.23
CA SER A 260 -5.96 15.02 -32.17
C SER A 260 -5.95 16.48 -32.62
N PRO A 261 -5.86 17.45 -31.69
CA PRO A 261 -5.73 18.87 -32.00
C PRO A 261 -4.55 19.22 -32.92
N ASP A 262 -3.45 18.47 -32.83
CA ASP A 262 -2.25 18.66 -33.68
C ASP A 262 -2.39 17.98 -35.07
N GLY A 263 -3.54 17.36 -35.36
CA GLY A 263 -3.86 16.75 -36.66
C GLY A 263 -3.39 15.30 -36.84
N ASN A 264 -2.84 14.67 -35.79
CA ASN A 264 -2.50 13.25 -35.84
C ASN A 264 -3.78 12.41 -35.83
N ASN A 265 -3.84 11.41 -36.71
CA ASN A 265 -4.97 10.48 -36.81
C ASN A 265 -4.62 9.15 -36.14
N PHE A 266 -5.56 8.68 -35.33
CA PHE A 266 -5.45 7.48 -34.52
C PHE A 266 -6.63 6.54 -34.82
N ASP A 267 -6.36 5.24 -34.90
CA ASP A 267 -7.41 4.23 -34.88
C ASP A 267 -7.56 3.73 -33.43
N ILE A 268 -8.72 3.97 -32.83
CA ILE A 268 -9.02 3.62 -31.44
C ILE A 268 -9.86 2.35 -31.41
N ILE A 269 -9.49 1.40 -30.54
CA ILE A 269 -10.28 0.21 -30.23
C ILE A 269 -10.45 0.14 -28.70
N ILE A 270 -11.67 0.00 -28.21
CA ILE A 270 -11.95 -0.17 -26.78
C ILE A 270 -12.50 -1.57 -26.55
N LYS A 271 -11.76 -2.36 -25.78
CA LYS A 271 -12.24 -3.66 -25.30
C LYS A 271 -12.68 -3.54 -23.84
N GLY A 272 -13.91 -3.93 -23.54
CA GLY A 272 -14.40 -4.00 -22.16
C GLY A 272 -14.77 -5.42 -21.75
N PHE A 273 -14.62 -5.73 -20.47
CA PHE A 273 -15.01 -7.00 -19.88
C PHE A 273 -15.40 -6.83 -18.41
N THR A 274 -16.17 -7.76 -17.87
CA THR A 274 -16.53 -7.80 -16.45
C THR A 274 -15.87 -8.98 -15.78
N ASP A 275 -15.19 -8.76 -14.65
CA ASP A 275 -14.55 -9.84 -13.90
C ASP A 275 -15.53 -10.57 -12.97
N LYS A 276 -15.04 -11.58 -12.25
CA LYS A 276 -15.86 -12.39 -11.32
C LYS A 276 -16.38 -11.62 -10.10
N GLU A 277 -15.79 -10.48 -9.79
CA GLU A 277 -16.19 -9.62 -8.69
C GLU A 277 -17.16 -8.52 -9.16
N ASN A 278 -17.62 -8.60 -10.42
CA ASN A 278 -18.43 -7.59 -11.10
C ASN A 278 -17.74 -6.24 -11.29
N ASN A 279 -16.40 -6.19 -11.27
CA ASN A 279 -15.69 -4.98 -11.69
C ASN A 279 -15.73 -4.90 -13.22
N GLU A 280 -16.04 -3.71 -13.74
CA GLU A 280 -15.92 -3.38 -15.14
C GLU A 280 -14.47 -3.00 -15.45
N TRP A 281 -13.91 -3.65 -16.46
CA TRP A 281 -12.57 -3.38 -16.96
C TRP A 281 -12.66 -2.83 -18.38
N ARG A 282 -11.77 -1.88 -18.71
CA ARG A 282 -11.58 -1.38 -20.06
C ARG A 282 -10.10 -1.40 -20.44
N MET A 283 -9.85 -1.78 -21.68
CA MET A 283 -8.56 -1.72 -22.34
C MET A 283 -8.71 -0.89 -23.61
N PRO A 284 -8.52 0.44 -23.53
CA PRO A 284 -8.46 1.28 -24.72
C PRO A 284 -7.13 1.04 -25.42
N PHE A 285 -7.16 0.94 -26.74
CA PHE A 285 -6.02 0.81 -27.64
C PHE A 285 -6.06 1.98 -28.63
N CYS A 286 -4.91 2.57 -28.89
CA CYS A 286 -4.68 3.62 -29.88
C CYS A 286 -3.55 3.16 -30.78
N PHE A 287 -3.87 3.01 -32.07
CA PHE A 287 -2.94 2.58 -33.11
C PHE A 287 -2.61 3.76 -34.02
N PHE A 288 -1.34 3.92 -34.34
CA PHE A 288 -0.87 4.89 -35.32
C PHE A 288 0.47 4.49 -35.92
N THR A 289 0.79 5.06 -37.08
CA THR A 289 2.05 4.79 -37.79
C THR A 289 2.82 6.08 -38.01
N ASN A 290 4.12 6.06 -37.75
CA ASN A 290 5.02 7.16 -38.10
C ASN A 290 6.37 6.60 -38.55
N ASN A 291 6.94 7.13 -39.63
CA ASN A 291 8.24 6.70 -40.19
C ASN A 291 8.41 5.17 -40.35
N ASN A 292 7.34 4.48 -40.78
CA ASN A 292 7.29 3.02 -40.96
C ASN A 292 7.31 2.18 -39.66
N ASP A 293 7.19 2.82 -38.49
CA ASP A 293 6.99 2.16 -37.21
C ASP A 293 5.50 2.16 -36.84
N LEU A 294 5.06 1.07 -36.23
CA LEU A 294 3.72 0.92 -35.66
C LEU A 294 3.79 1.19 -34.16
N TYR A 295 2.96 2.12 -33.72
CA TYR A 295 2.82 2.48 -32.32
C TYR A 295 1.47 1.96 -31.82
N ILE A 296 1.51 1.31 -30.66
CA ILE A 296 0.34 0.76 -29.99
C ILE A 296 0.35 1.32 -28.57
N PHE A 297 -0.45 2.35 -28.33
CA PHE A 297 -0.68 2.87 -27.00
C PHE A 297 -1.93 2.20 -26.42
N TYR A 298 -1.85 1.59 -25.24
CA TYR A 298 -3.01 0.97 -24.63
C TYR A 298 -3.03 1.09 -23.12
N GLY A 299 -4.23 1.04 -22.55
CA GLY A 299 -4.47 1.07 -21.11
C GLY A 299 -5.00 -0.27 -20.60
N ILE A 300 -4.84 -0.50 -19.30
CA ILE A 300 -5.54 -1.55 -18.55
C ILE A 300 -6.15 -0.87 -17.35
N VAL A 301 -7.47 -0.83 -17.29
CA VAL A 301 -8.19 0.03 -16.35
C VAL A 301 -9.30 -0.76 -15.70
N ASN A 302 -9.33 -0.80 -14.37
CA ASN A 302 -10.54 -1.09 -13.61
C ASN A 302 -11.46 0.14 -13.72
N TYR A 303 -12.31 0.12 -14.73
CA TYR A 303 -13.18 1.24 -15.11
C TYR A 303 -14.23 1.52 -14.05
N SER A 304 -14.65 0.51 -13.26
CA SER A 304 -15.52 0.75 -12.09
C SER A 304 -14.87 1.67 -11.05
N MET A 305 -13.55 1.72 -10.97
CA MET A 305 -12.81 2.55 -10.01
C MET A 305 -12.30 3.86 -10.61
N PHE A 306 -11.96 3.87 -11.91
CA PHE A 306 -11.19 4.95 -12.53
C PHE A 306 -11.81 5.49 -13.82
N ALA A 307 -13.13 5.37 -14.01
CA ALA A 307 -13.79 5.75 -15.27
C ALA A 307 -13.39 7.15 -15.76
N SER A 308 -13.64 8.19 -14.94
CA SER A 308 -13.37 9.59 -15.25
C SER A 308 -11.89 9.86 -15.53
N GLU A 309 -11.03 9.36 -14.65
CA GLU A 309 -9.60 9.58 -14.69
C GLU A 309 -8.97 8.90 -15.90
N SER A 310 -9.44 7.71 -16.24
CA SER A 310 -8.87 6.91 -17.31
C SER A 310 -9.11 7.51 -18.69
N ASP A 311 -10.29 8.06 -18.92
CA ASP A 311 -10.64 8.72 -20.18
C ASP A 311 -9.84 10.02 -20.34
N GLU A 312 -9.69 10.80 -19.26
CA GLU A 312 -8.86 12.01 -19.24
C GLU A 312 -7.37 11.70 -19.47
N ILE A 313 -6.81 10.71 -18.76
CA ILE A 313 -5.40 10.31 -18.91
C ILE A 313 -5.14 9.81 -20.33
N PHE A 314 -5.97 8.90 -20.84
CA PHE A 314 -5.77 8.32 -22.17
C PHE A 314 -5.83 9.41 -23.24
N THR A 315 -6.85 10.25 -23.22
CA THR A 315 -7.05 11.33 -24.20
C THR A 315 -5.93 12.36 -24.13
N THR A 316 -5.53 12.78 -22.92
CA THR A 316 -4.45 13.76 -22.75
C THR A 316 -3.11 13.22 -23.25
N ILE A 317 -2.82 11.92 -23.02
CA ILE A 317 -1.60 11.31 -23.53
C ILE A 317 -1.62 11.29 -25.06
N ILE A 318 -2.69 10.80 -25.70
CA ILE A 318 -2.74 10.72 -27.18
C ILE A 318 -2.69 12.11 -27.84
N ASP A 319 -3.35 13.12 -27.24
CA ASP A 319 -3.34 14.50 -27.75
C ASP A 319 -1.98 15.17 -27.63
N SER A 320 -1.15 14.70 -26.72
CA SER A 320 0.18 15.23 -26.49
C SER A 320 1.29 14.56 -27.30
N ILE A 321 0.96 13.56 -28.13
CA ILE A 321 1.93 12.82 -28.94
C ILE A 321 2.53 13.75 -30.00
N GLN A 322 3.85 13.86 -29.99
CA GLN A 322 4.64 14.66 -30.94
C GLN A 322 5.79 13.81 -31.49
N PHE A 323 6.13 13.99 -32.77
CA PHE A 323 7.20 13.29 -33.49
C PHE A 323 8.35 14.22 -33.85
#